data_AF-A0A530LYK2-F1
#
_entry.id   AF-A0A530LYK2-F1
#
_cell.length_a   1.000
_cell.length_b   1.000
_cell.length_c   1.000
_cell.angle_alpha   90.00
_cell.angle_beta   90.00
_cell.angle_gamma   90.00
#
_symmetry.space_group_name_H-M   'P 1'
#
loop_
_entity.id
_entity.type
_entity.pdbx_description
1 polymer ?
#
loop_
_entity_poly.entity_id
_entity_poly.type
_entity_poly.pdbx_seq_one_letter_code
_entity_poly.pdbx_strand_id
1 'polypeptide(L)' 'MYAITGATGQLGRLVIEALLKTIPADRIVAAVRNPGKASDLAEPGVIVREADYNRPDTLA' A
#
# COMPACT_ATOMS: atom_id res chain seq x y z
N MET A 1 0.26 -12.73 -1.70
CA MET A 1 -0.21 -11.33 -1.64
C MET A 1 0.58 -10.66 -0.54
N TYR A 2 1.15 -9.48 -0.79
CA TYR A 2 2.03 -8.77 0.14
C TYR A 2 1.33 -7.50 0.60
N ALA A 3 1.15 -7.34 1.91
CA ALA A 3 0.60 -6.12 2.49
C ALA A 3 1.73 -5.26 3.04
N ILE A 4 1.80 -4.00 2.59
CA ILE A 4 2.78 -3.02 3.03
C ILE A 4 2.01 -1.97 3.82
N THR A 5 2.24 -1.92 5.12
CA THR A 5 1.63 -0.91 5.98
C THR A 5 2.51 0.34 6.02
N GLY A 6 1.91 1.50 6.31
CA GLY A 6 2.64 2.78 6.23
C GLY A 6 3.15 3.08 4.82
N ALA A 7 2.44 2.59 3.79
CA ALA A 7 2.87 2.63 2.39
C ALA A 7 3.10 4.07 1.85
N THR A 8 2.43 5.08 2.42
CA THR A 8 2.65 6.50 2.09
C THR A 8 3.88 7.12 2.76
N GLY A 9 4.59 6.39 3.60
CA GLY A 9 5.86 6.83 4.22
C GLY A 9 7.03 6.72 3.25
N GLN A 10 8.17 7.31 3.60
CA GLN A 10 9.38 7.28 2.77
C GLN A 10 9.84 5.84 2.51
N LEU A 11 9.93 5.03 3.57
CA LEU A 11 10.33 3.62 3.45
C LEU A 11 9.30 2.78 2.69
N GLY A 12 8.01 2.98 2.98
CA GLY A 12 6.92 2.23 2.35
C GLY A 12 6.93 2.37 0.83
N ARG A 13 7.16 3.59 0.32
CA ARG A 13 7.32 3.84 -1.13
C ARG A 13 8.50 3.07 -1.73
N LEU A 14 9.68 3.13 -1.11
CA LEU A 14 10.86 2.42 -1.59
C LEU A 14 10.65 0.90 -1.62
N VAL A 15 9.95 0.35 -0.62
CA VAL A 15 9.61 -1.07 -0.58
C VAL A 15 8.67 -1.45 -1.73
N ILE A 16 7.63 -0.65 -2.00
CA ILE A 16 6.70 -0.90 -3.10
C ILE A 16 7.42 -0.83 -4.45
N GLU A 17 8.24 0.20 -4.67
CA GLU A 17 9.05 0.33 -5.89
C GLU A 17 10.00 -0.86 -6.10
N ALA A 18 10.61 -1.38 -5.02
CA ALA A 18 11.46 -2.56 -5.09
C ALA A 18 10.63 -3.82 -5.42
N LEU A 19 9.45 -3.98 -4.82
CA LEU A 19 8.58 -5.12 -5.06
C LEU A 19 8.03 -5.12 -6.50
N LEU A 20 7.64 -3.98 -7.04
CA LEU A 20 7.16 -3.85 -8.43
C LEU A 20 8.15 -4.33 -9.48
N LYS A 21 9.46 -4.40 -9.15
CA LYS A 21 10.50 -4.96 -10.04
C LYS A 21 10.56 -6.48 -10.05
N THR A 22 9.91 -7.13 -9.09
CA THR A 22 10.05 -8.58 -8.83
C THR A 22 8.74 -9.34 -8.87
N ILE A 23 7.61 -8.67 -8.60
CA ILE A 23 6.28 -9.26 -8.60
C ILE A 23 5.26 -8.35 -9.29
N PRO A 24 4.18 -8.92 -9.84
CA PRO A 24 3.09 -8.14 -10.40
C PRO A 24 2.44 -7.21 -9.37
N ALA A 25 2.00 -6.02 -9.81
CA ALA A 25 1.41 -4.99 -8.96
C ALA A 25 0.12 -5.43 -8.25
N ASP A 26 -0.67 -6.30 -8.90
CA ASP A 26 -1.90 -6.88 -8.35
C ASP A 26 -1.67 -7.79 -7.12
N ARG A 27 -0.42 -8.15 -6.84
CA ARG A 27 -0.03 -8.92 -5.65
C ARG A 27 0.39 -8.05 -4.48
N ILE A 28 0.44 -6.73 -4.65
CA ILE A 28 0.86 -5.74 -3.67
C ILE A 28 -0.38 -5.01 -3.15
N VAL A 29 -0.52 -4.93 -1.82
CA VAL A 29 -1.54 -4.16 -1.14
C VAL A 29 -0.85 -3.05 -0.34
N ALA A 30 -1.08 -1.81 -0.74
CA ALA A 30 -0.68 -0.62 0.00
C ALA A 30 -1.74 -0.31 1.08
N ALA A 31 -1.42 -0.64 2.32
CA ALA A 31 -2.25 -0.36 3.49
C ALA A 31 -1.95 1.06 4.00
N VAL A 32 -2.93 1.96 3.86
CA VAL A 32 -2.77 3.40 4.11
C VAL A 32 -3.91 3.94 4.97
N ARG A 33 -3.64 4.96 5.80
CA ARG A 33 -4.68 5.58 6.62
C ARG A 33 -5.68 6.39 5.77
N ASN A 34 -5.22 7.03 4.70
CA ASN A 34 -6.06 7.84 3.83
C ASN A 34 -5.80 7.45 2.36
N PRO A 35 -6.68 6.63 1.77
CA PRO A 35 -6.55 6.20 0.37
C PRO A 35 -6.49 7.35 -0.63
N GLY A 36 -7.22 8.45 -0.39
CA GLY A 36 -7.23 9.62 -1.27
C GLY A 36 -5.87 10.33 -1.38
N LYS A 37 -4.99 10.16 -0.39
CA LYS A 37 -3.62 10.70 -0.40
C LYS A 37 -2.59 9.74 -0.99
N ALA A 38 -3.01 8.55 -1.42
CA ALA A 38 -2.15 7.48 -1.92
C ALA A 38 -2.40 7.17 -3.41
N SER A 39 -2.90 8.15 -4.16
CA SER A 39 -3.21 8.00 -5.59
C SER A 39 -1.97 7.64 -6.42
N ASP A 40 -0.80 8.15 -6.02
CA ASP A 40 0.52 7.82 -6.57
C ASP A 40 0.84 6.32 -6.49
N LEU A 41 0.36 5.66 -5.44
CA LEU A 41 0.55 4.22 -5.27
C LEU A 41 -0.41 3.41 -6.14
N ALA A 42 -1.59 3.93 -6.49
CA ALA A 42 -2.58 3.22 -7.30
C ALA A 42 -2.22 3.19 -8.80
N GLU A 43 -1.54 4.22 -9.32
CA GLU A 43 -1.14 4.32 -10.73
C GLU A 43 -0.43 3.07 -11.30
N PRO A 44 0.56 2.45 -10.62
CA PRO A 44 1.21 1.24 -11.12
C PRO A 44 0.34 -0.03 -11.05
N GLY A 45 -0.93 0.04 -10.63
CA GLY A 45 -1.81 -1.11 -10.48
C GLY A 45 -1.72 -1.80 -9.11
N VAL A 46 -1.15 -1.14 -8.10
CA VAL A 46 -1.12 -1.63 -6.71
C VAL A 46 -2.48 -1.42 -6.08
N ILE A 47 -2.91 -2.38 -5.27
CA ILE A 47 -4.18 -2.30 -4.55
C ILE A 47 -4.02 -1.38 -3.35
N VAL A 48 -4.75 -0.27 -3.31
CA VAL A 48 -4.76 0.64 -2.16
C VAL A 48 -5.94 0.31 -1.25
N ARG A 49 -5.68 0.04 0.03
CA ARG A 49 -6.71 -0.28 1.03
C ARG A 49 -6.57 0.63 2.25
N GLU A 50 -7.70 1.08 2.78
CA GLU A 50 -7.72 1.76 4.08
C GLU A 50 -7.24 0.78 5.16
N ALA A 51 -6.31 1.23 5.98
CA ALA A 51 -5.80 0.52 7.14
C ALA A 51 -5.36 1.58 8.16
N ASP A 52 -6.18 1.79 9.18
CA ASP A 52 -5.88 2.67 10.30
C ASP A 52 -5.63 1.85 11.56
N TYR A 53 -4.43 1.96 12.11
CA TYR A 53 -4.05 1.27 13.34
C TYR A 53 -4.92 1.62 14.54
N ASN A 54 -5.61 2.77 14.52
CA ASN A 54 -6.53 3.17 15.57
C ASN A 54 -7.94 2.60 15.39
N ARG A 55 -8.23 1.95 14.25
CA ARG A 55 -9.53 1.39 13.89
C ARG A 55 -9.36 -0.07 13.46
N PRO A 56 -9.35 -1.02 14.40
CA PRO A 56 -9.09 -2.43 14.12
C PRO A 56 -10.02 -3.03 13.05
N ASP A 57 -11.25 -2.52 12.93
CA ASP A 57 -12.20 -2.84 11.87
C ASP A 57 -11.65 -2.65 10.45
N THR A 58 -10.71 -1.71 10.28
CA THR A 58 -10.06 -1.43 8.99
C THR A 58 -8.90 -2.38 8.67
N LEU A 59 -8.45 -3.19 9.64
CA LEU A 59 -7.31 -4.09 9.50
C LEU A 59 -7.70 -5.52 9.10
N ALA A 60 -8.99 -5.85 9.17
CA ALA A 60 -9.53 -7.17 8.86
C ALA A 60 -9.38 -7.61 7.39
#